data_AF-A0A8T0NXD6-F1
#
_entry.id   AF-A0A8T0NXD6-F1
#
_cell.length_a   1.000
_cell.length_b   1.000
_cell.length_c   1.000
_cell.angle_alpha   90.00
_cell.angle_beta   90.00
_cell.angle_gamma   90.00
#
_symmetry.space_group_name_H-M   'P 1'
#
loop_
_entity.id
_entity.type
_entity.pdbx_description
1 polymer ?
#
loop_
_entity_poly.entity_id
_entity_poly.type
_entity_poly.pdbx_seq_one_letter_code
_entity_poly.pdbx_strand_id
1 'polypeptide(L)'
;MAAGATARWLVLLLVAVSAASAAADGKHERRRGMSGAVVGGQVVEKERRRVVADSEAGTVTAVDVADAAGAAYRLHFIAMDPGALFLPVQLHADMVFYVHSGRGKVTYLEEDSGEKSSLEVERGDVYNLEQGSILYIQSYPNATRQRLRIYAIFTSDGINGEGPSPKVEAYSSVSNLLKGFETEVLRRGFGVQREVAEAIKSAKTPPPIIPYNPQEKGDKDKPNWTEDIVDALLGIRDPEEFLNKKKKDKHKGKSKDKKSKSKAFNFYSGKPDVHNCYGWSRTMTNKDLDALHGSDIGMFMVNLTTGSMVGPHWNPKATEIAIVTDGSGIVQTVCPSSSPPSGESRRGHRGDKRGDEGGEGGGGARCRSSVFRVKEGDVFVVPRFHPMAHMSFNNDSFVFVGFSTHMGENHPQFLAGKGSVLQAIGKEVLALSLGQPNSTAVEKLLSAQRDSTILSCTSCAEDLEEKAAEEEKRRREEEERREQEERERREREEEERRREQEERERKEREEEERRREQEERERKEEEERQRRKEEERARKEQEKQQRREEEERARREEEERQREEEERAREEEERRREEGGGGRGDEPEREEEEEGGDVRPYRLSKELKNRYRVGTFRSG
;
A
#
# COMPACT_ATOMS: atom_id res chain seq x y z
N MET A 1 -54.50 -50.18 17.18
CA MET A 1 -53.31 -51.05 17.34
C MET A 1 -52.34 -50.60 16.25
N ALA A 2 -51.13 -50.10 16.53
CA ALA A 2 -49.99 -50.77 17.18
C ALA A 2 -49.52 -51.98 16.35
N ALA A 3 -48.25 -52.13 15.95
CA ALA A 3 -47.03 -51.30 16.09
C ALA A 3 -46.07 -51.69 14.93
N GLY A 4 -44.87 -51.14 14.72
CA GLY A 4 -44.08 -50.13 15.44
C GLY A 4 -42.79 -49.82 14.65
N ALA A 5 -41.94 -48.93 15.15
CA ALA A 5 -40.72 -48.50 14.45
C ALA A 5 -39.52 -49.45 14.64
N THR A 6 -38.64 -49.52 13.65
CA THR A 6 -37.19 -49.60 13.87
C THR A 6 -36.48 -48.78 12.79
N ALA A 7 -35.45 -48.03 13.17
CA ALA A 7 -34.72 -47.14 12.28
C ALA A 7 -33.24 -47.54 12.20
N ARG A 8 -32.64 -47.39 11.01
CA ARG A 8 -31.21 -47.09 10.76
C ARG A 8 -30.97 -46.88 9.26
N TRP A 9 -29.81 -46.33 8.91
CA TRP A 9 -29.37 -45.96 7.56
C TRP A 9 -30.12 -44.80 6.89
N LEU A 10 -29.88 -43.58 7.41
CA LEU A 10 -30.19 -42.33 6.71
C LEU A 10 -29.02 -41.32 6.86
N VAL A 11 -27.81 -41.76 6.49
CA VAL A 11 -26.60 -40.92 6.38
C VAL A 11 -25.80 -41.37 5.16
N LEU A 12 -26.04 -40.75 4.00
CA LEU A 12 -25.14 -40.69 2.82
C LEU A 12 -25.76 -39.84 1.70
N LEU A 13 -26.01 -38.55 1.96
CA LEU A 13 -26.58 -37.64 0.95
C LEU A 13 -26.15 -36.17 1.16
N LEU A 14 -24.84 -35.91 1.16
CA LEU A 14 -24.30 -34.55 1.30
C LEU A 14 -22.90 -34.33 0.66
N VAL A 15 -22.56 -35.04 -0.42
CA VAL A 15 -21.31 -34.84 -1.18
C VAL A 15 -21.59 -34.92 -2.70
N ALA A 16 -22.14 -33.85 -3.29
CA ALA A 16 -22.39 -33.80 -4.75
C ALA A 16 -22.56 -32.40 -5.39
N VAL A 17 -22.34 -31.26 -4.70
CA VAL A 17 -22.49 -29.91 -5.31
C VAL A 17 -21.39 -28.95 -4.86
N SER A 18 -20.29 -28.87 -5.62
CA SER A 18 -19.41 -27.70 -5.81
C SER A 18 -18.20 -28.08 -6.68
N ALA A 19 -18.40 -28.14 -8.00
CA ALA A 19 -17.35 -28.55 -8.95
C ALA A 19 -17.51 -27.87 -10.34
N ALA A 20 -17.82 -26.56 -10.37
CA ALA A 20 -18.09 -25.86 -11.63
C ALA A 20 -17.85 -24.32 -11.60
N SER A 21 -16.73 -23.84 -11.03
CA SER A 21 -16.33 -22.41 -11.14
C SER A 21 -14.84 -22.14 -10.92
N ALA A 22 -13.96 -23.04 -11.37
CA ALA A 22 -12.50 -22.96 -11.16
C ALA A 22 -11.73 -22.78 -12.48
N ALA A 23 -12.09 -21.75 -13.24
CA ALA A 23 -11.37 -21.31 -14.44
C ALA A 23 -11.55 -19.80 -14.63
N ALA A 24 -10.47 -19.12 -15.04
CA ALA A 24 -10.42 -17.68 -15.31
C ALA A 24 -10.80 -16.76 -14.14
N ASP A 25 -9.89 -16.59 -13.18
CA ASP A 25 -9.42 -15.23 -12.89
C ASP A 25 -7.89 -15.23 -12.73
N GLY A 26 -7.22 -14.21 -13.27
CA GLY A 26 -5.83 -14.38 -13.70
C GLY A 26 -5.09 -13.15 -14.22
N LYS A 27 -5.28 -11.99 -13.58
CA LYS A 27 -4.34 -10.85 -13.62
C LYS A 27 -4.68 -9.79 -12.56
N HIS A 28 -3.66 -9.04 -12.14
CA HIS A 28 -3.78 -7.82 -11.32
C HIS A 28 -4.31 -7.96 -9.87
N GLU A 29 -3.71 -8.84 -9.08
CA GLU A 29 -3.39 -8.44 -7.71
C GLU A 29 -2.43 -7.24 -7.76
N ARG A 30 -2.94 -6.03 -7.49
CA ARG A 30 -2.12 -4.84 -7.29
C ARG A 30 -1.38 -4.97 -5.97
N ARG A 31 -0.04 -4.77 -5.98
CA ARG A 31 0.78 -4.60 -4.76
C ARG A 31 0.12 -3.57 -3.82
N ARG A 32 -0.56 -4.04 -2.77
CA ARG A 32 -1.21 -3.21 -1.74
C ARG A 32 -0.74 -3.64 -0.35
N GLY A 33 0.57 -3.61 -0.16
CA GLY A 33 1.26 -4.04 1.07
C GLY A 33 2.45 -3.16 1.47
N MET A 34 2.49 -1.91 1.01
CA MET A 34 3.55 -0.93 1.34
C MET A 34 2.98 0.47 1.61
N SER A 35 1.85 0.54 2.32
CA SER A 35 1.29 1.79 2.85
C SER A 35 1.17 1.67 4.36
N GLY A 36 2.03 2.35 5.11
CA GLY A 36 2.16 2.18 6.56
C GLY A 36 3.20 1.13 6.94
N ALA A 37 4.47 1.39 6.64
CA ALA A 37 5.56 0.70 7.32
C ALA A 37 5.44 0.96 8.84
N VAL A 38 5.79 -0.04 9.66
CA VAL A 38 5.93 0.11 11.11
C VAL A 38 7.42 0.06 11.42
N VAL A 39 7.94 1.10 12.07
CA VAL A 39 9.33 1.11 12.54
C VAL A 39 9.41 0.32 13.85
N GLY A 40 9.94 -0.88 13.76
CA GLY A 40 10.09 -1.85 14.84
C GLY A 40 10.76 -3.09 14.27
N GLY A 41 10.90 -4.15 15.07
CA GLY A 41 11.45 -5.40 14.55
C GLY A 41 10.55 -5.98 13.44
N GLN A 42 11.14 -6.28 12.29
CA GLN A 42 10.45 -6.88 11.14
C GLN A 42 10.71 -8.37 11.07
N VAL A 43 9.76 -9.15 10.53
CA VAL A 43 9.93 -10.58 10.21
C VAL A 43 9.48 -10.84 8.77
N VAL A 44 10.24 -11.66 8.05
CA VAL A 44 9.79 -12.31 6.83
C VAL A 44 9.92 -13.82 6.99
N GLU A 45 8.77 -14.48 6.99
CA GLU A 45 8.66 -15.93 7.12
C GLU A 45 9.31 -16.68 5.96
N LYS A 46 9.89 -17.84 6.24
CA LYS A 46 10.53 -18.75 5.27
C LYS A 46 9.68 -18.99 4.02
N GLU A 47 8.38 -19.14 4.19
CA GLU A 47 7.40 -19.49 3.14
C GLU A 47 7.01 -18.28 2.27
N ARG A 48 7.31 -17.05 2.69
CA ARG A 48 6.94 -15.80 1.99
C ARG A 48 8.06 -15.25 1.08
N ARG A 49 9.18 -15.97 0.98
CA ARG A 49 10.32 -15.62 0.13
C ARG A 49 9.97 -15.74 -1.36
N ARG A 50 10.47 -14.81 -2.17
CA ARG A 50 10.35 -14.84 -3.64
C ARG A 50 11.16 -16.00 -4.20
N VAL A 51 10.57 -16.88 -5.02
CA VAL A 51 11.35 -17.82 -5.84
C VAL A 51 12.06 -17.03 -6.95
N VAL A 52 13.39 -17.14 -7.03
CA VAL A 52 14.23 -16.53 -8.08
C VAL A 52 14.61 -17.58 -9.12
N ALA A 53 14.90 -18.80 -8.67
CA ALA A 53 15.14 -19.96 -9.52
C ALA A 53 14.62 -21.23 -8.85
N ASP A 54 14.06 -22.13 -9.66
CA ASP A 54 13.62 -23.46 -9.25
C ASP A 54 14.07 -24.49 -10.29
N SER A 55 14.49 -25.67 -9.84
CA SER A 55 15.04 -26.72 -10.70
C SER A 55 15.11 -28.06 -9.96
N GLU A 56 15.19 -29.16 -10.73
CA GLU A 56 15.34 -30.53 -10.21
C GLU A 56 16.61 -30.76 -9.36
N ALA A 57 17.60 -29.86 -9.43
CA ALA A 57 18.88 -29.96 -8.73
C ALA A 57 19.09 -28.90 -7.64
N GLY A 58 18.10 -28.04 -7.40
CA GLY A 58 18.18 -27.01 -6.36
C GLY A 58 17.35 -25.76 -6.66
N THR A 59 17.22 -24.91 -5.65
CA THR A 59 16.41 -23.69 -5.69
C THR A 59 17.18 -22.47 -5.21
N VAL A 60 16.75 -21.29 -5.66
CA VAL A 60 17.18 -20.00 -5.13
C VAL A 60 15.93 -19.21 -4.75
N THR A 61 15.81 -18.87 -3.47
CA THR A 61 14.77 -17.97 -2.96
C THR A 61 15.40 -16.66 -2.49
N ALA A 62 14.63 -15.57 -2.46
CA ALA A 62 15.10 -14.25 -2.08
C ALA A 62 14.09 -13.50 -1.19
N VAL A 63 14.62 -12.57 -0.40
CA VAL A 63 13.84 -11.55 0.31
C VAL A 63 14.52 -10.20 0.14
N ASP A 64 13.71 -9.16 0.01
CA ASP A 64 14.14 -7.77 0.12
C ASP A 64 13.65 -7.27 1.48
N VAL A 65 14.55 -6.78 2.33
CA VAL A 65 14.26 -6.17 3.65
C VAL A 65 14.74 -4.72 3.68
N ALA A 66 14.28 -3.92 4.63
CA ALA A 66 14.76 -2.55 4.81
C ALA A 66 14.98 -2.20 6.28
N ASP A 67 15.98 -1.36 6.56
CA ASP A 67 16.19 -0.82 7.90
C ASP A 67 15.31 0.42 8.19
N ALA A 68 15.40 0.95 9.41
CA ALA A 68 14.60 2.11 9.83
C ALA A 68 15.01 3.44 9.18
N ALA A 69 16.15 3.50 8.45
CA ALA A 69 16.52 4.64 7.63
C ALA A 69 16.00 4.51 6.18
N GLY A 70 15.48 3.33 5.80
CA GLY A 70 14.96 3.05 4.46
C GLY A 70 16.00 2.50 3.48
N ALA A 71 17.20 2.16 3.95
CA ALA A 71 18.15 1.42 3.12
C ALA A 71 17.67 -0.02 2.94
N ALA A 72 17.62 -0.48 1.69
CA ALA A 72 17.15 -1.81 1.34
C ALA A 72 18.30 -2.82 1.20
N TYR A 73 18.08 -4.06 1.62
CA TYR A 73 19.05 -5.14 1.56
C TYR A 73 18.40 -6.36 0.93
N ARG A 74 19.10 -6.99 -0.03
CA ARG A 74 18.62 -8.20 -0.72
C ARG A 74 19.33 -9.42 -0.18
N LEU A 75 18.60 -10.43 0.28
CA LEU A 75 19.15 -11.69 0.75
C LEU A 75 18.68 -12.83 -0.15
N HIS A 76 19.61 -13.66 -0.63
CA HIS A 76 19.31 -14.90 -1.35
C HIS A 76 19.66 -16.14 -0.51
N PHE A 77 18.88 -17.19 -0.67
CA PHE A 77 19.07 -18.50 -0.07
C PHE A 77 19.18 -19.52 -1.19
N ILE A 78 20.41 -19.95 -1.46
CA ILE A 78 20.77 -20.93 -2.49
C ILE A 78 20.77 -22.30 -1.82
N ALA A 79 19.98 -23.24 -2.34
CA ALA A 79 19.89 -24.60 -1.83
C ALA A 79 20.11 -25.60 -2.97
N MET A 80 21.27 -26.24 -3.00
CA MET A 80 21.70 -27.16 -4.07
C MET A 80 21.74 -28.61 -3.60
N ASP A 81 21.33 -29.54 -4.45
CA ASP A 81 21.48 -30.97 -4.20
C ASP A 81 22.96 -31.44 -4.27
N PRO A 82 23.32 -32.56 -3.63
CA PRO A 82 24.67 -33.12 -3.71
C PRO A 82 24.99 -33.55 -5.14
N GLY A 83 26.07 -33.03 -5.74
CA GLY A 83 26.37 -33.26 -7.16
C GLY A 83 25.58 -32.34 -8.11
N ALA A 84 25.44 -31.06 -7.75
CA ALA A 84 24.83 -30.02 -8.57
C ALA A 84 25.81 -28.88 -8.86
N LEU A 85 25.60 -28.16 -9.96
CA LEU A 85 26.35 -26.98 -10.38
C LEU A 85 25.40 -25.78 -10.46
N PHE A 86 25.72 -24.70 -9.75
CA PHE A 86 25.18 -23.37 -9.99
C PHE A 86 26.00 -22.75 -11.12
N LEU A 87 25.35 -22.42 -12.23
CA LEU A 87 25.99 -21.99 -13.46
C LEU A 87 26.63 -20.59 -13.32
N PRO A 88 27.62 -20.24 -14.17
CA PRO A 88 28.30 -18.95 -14.10
C PRO A 88 27.36 -17.74 -14.13
N VAL A 89 27.49 -16.89 -13.10
CA VAL A 89 26.83 -15.58 -12.97
C VAL A 89 27.85 -14.48 -12.73
N GLN A 90 27.59 -13.28 -13.25
CA GLN A 90 28.32 -12.06 -12.93
C GLN A 90 27.60 -11.28 -11.82
N LEU A 91 28.31 -10.88 -10.78
CA LEU A 91 27.78 -10.09 -9.67
C LEU A 91 27.50 -8.63 -10.07
N HIS A 92 26.33 -8.13 -9.68
CA HIS A 92 25.92 -6.72 -9.86
C HIS A 92 26.00 -5.91 -8.54
N ALA A 93 26.47 -6.56 -7.48
CA ALA A 93 26.58 -6.05 -6.12
C ALA A 93 27.57 -6.95 -5.35
N ASP A 94 28.16 -6.45 -4.28
CA ASP A 94 29.00 -7.27 -3.40
C ASP A 94 28.16 -8.38 -2.76
N MET A 95 28.77 -9.55 -2.57
CA MET A 95 28.11 -10.76 -2.07
C MET A 95 28.86 -11.31 -0.85
N VAL A 96 28.43 -10.90 0.35
CA VAL A 96 28.84 -11.56 1.59
C VAL A 96 27.95 -12.79 1.80
N PHE A 97 28.55 -13.97 1.82
CA PHE A 97 27.82 -15.23 1.99
C PHE A 97 28.27 -16.05 3.18
N TYR A 98 27.32 -16.78 3.77
CA TYR A 98 27.50 -17.75 4.85
C TYR A 98 27.03 -19.14 4.44
N VAL A 99 27.81 -20.17 4.78
CA VAL A 99 27.54 -21.57 4.43
C VAL A 99 26.85 -22.27 5.60
N HIS A 100 25.54 -22.43 5.50
CA HIS A 100 24.70 -23.00 6.57
C HIS A 100 24.82 -24.53 6.68
N SER A 101 24.88 -25.25 5.55
CA SER A 101 24.96 -26.72 5.55
C SER A 101 25.57 -27.27 4.27
N GLY A 102 26.06 -28.51 4.30
CA GLY A 102 26.69 -29.18 3.15
C GLY A 102 28.17 -28.79 2.96
N ARG A 103 28.72 -29.16 1.79
CA ARG A 103 30.09 -28.83 1.36
C ARG A 103 30.14 -28.65 -0.15
N GLY A 104 31.09 -27.87 -0.64
CA GLY A 104 31.26 -27.62 -2.06
C GLY A 104 32.51 -26.82 -2.38
N LYS A 105 32.50 -26.22 -3.57
CA LYS A 105 33.57 -25.38 -4.09
C LYS A 105 32.97 -24.17 -4.80
N VAL A 106 33.30 -22.97 -4.32
CA VAL A 106 33.04 -21.71 -5.03
C VAL A 106 34.27 -21.43 -5.89
N THR A 107 34.10 -21.24 -7.19
CA THR A 107 35.16 -20.79 -8.08
C THR A 107 34.75 -19.46 -8.68
N TYR A 108 35.65 -18.49 -8.65
CA TYR A 108 35.34 -17.11 -8.98
C TYR A 108 36.52 -16.41 -9.66
N LEU A 109 36.20 -15.32 -10.35
CA LEU A 109 37.12 -14.43 -11.05
C LEU A 109 36.92 -13.03 -10.48
N GLU A 110 37.98 -12.45 -9.95
CA GLU A 110 38.04 -11.06 -9.48
C GLU A 110 38.28 -10.14 -10.69
N GLU A 111 37.66 -8.96 -10.74
CA GLU A 111 37.77 -8.05 -11.89
C GLU A 111 39.20 -7.47 -12.05
N ASP A 112 39.79 -7.00 -10.94
CA ASP A 112 41.11 -6.36 -10.92
C ASP A 112 42.28 -7.30 -11.26
N SER A 113 42.21 -8.57 -10.84
CA SER A 113 43.31 -9.52 -10.98
C SER A 113 43.20 -10.36 -12.27
N GLY A 114 41.97 -10.63 -12.72
CA GLY A 114 41.69 -11.63 -13.76
C GLY A 114 42.10 -13.06 -13.37
N GLU A 115 42.55 -13.30 -12.12
CA GLU A 115 43.04 -14.61 -11.70
C GLU A 115 41.91 -15.53 -11.24
N LYS A 116 41.98 -16.80 -11.65
CA LYS A 116 41.02 -17.84 -11.26
C LYS A 116 41.28 -18.33 -9.84
N SER A 117 40.60 -17.69 -8.91
CA SER A 117 40.52 -18.06 -7.49
C SER A 117 39.48 -19.18 -7.26
N SER A 118 39.71 -20.02 -6.24
CA SER A 118 38.73 -21.05 -5.86
C SER A 118 38.81 -21.39 -4.38
N LEU A 119 37.67 -21.32 -3.71
CA LEU A 119 37.48 -21.58 -2.30
C LEU A 119 36.74 -22.92 -2.13
N GLU A 120 37.34 -23.85 -1.39
CA GLU A 120 36.63 -25.01 -0.86
C GLU A 120 35.77 -24.54 0.32
N VAL A 121 34.50 -24.94 0.38
CA VAL A 121 33.55 -24.42 1.39
C VAL A 121 32.84 -25.52 2.18
N GLU A 122 32.69 -25.29 3.48
CA GLU A 122 31.98 -26.15 4.44
C GLU A 122 31.13 -25.36 5.45
N ARG A 123 30.32 -26.07 6.26
CA ARG A 123 29.41 -25.46 7.24
C ARG A 123 30.17 -24.52 8.19
N GLY A 124 29.70 -23.28 8.28
CA GLY A 124 30.26 -22.24 9.13
C GLY A 124 31.04 -21.16 8.36
N ASP A 125 31.42 -21.43 7.11
CA ASP A 125 32.27 -20.54 6.31
C ASP A 125 31.57 -19.23 5.93
N VAL A 126 32.34 -18.15 5.92
CA VAL A 126 31.98 -16.79 5.47
C VAL A 126 33.06 -16.25 4.54
N TYR A 127 32.62 -15.61 3.46
CA TYR A 127 33.50 -14.94 2.49
C TYR A 127 32.74 -13.81 1.76
N ASN A 128 33.44 -12.73 1.38
CA ASN A 128 32.94 -11.70 0.46
C ASN A 128 33.39 -11.96 -0.99
N LEU A 129 32.54 -11.61 -1.95
CA LEU A 129 32.90 -11.51 -3.37
C LEU A 129 32.48 -10.13 -3.86
N GLU A 130 33.44 -9.35 -4.35
CA GLU A 130 33.23 -7.97 -4.79
C GLU A 130 32.39 -7.90 -6.08
N GLN A 131 31.64 -6.82 -6.28
CA GLN A 131 30.86 -6.54 -7.48
C GLN A 131 31.69 -6.71 -8.76
N GLY A 132 31.05 -7.09 -9.88
CA GLY A 132 31.71 -7.36 -11.16
C GLY A 132 32.28 -8.77 -11.27
N SER A 133 32.65 -9.40 -10.15
CA SER A 133 33.18 -10.77 -10.10
C SER A 133 32.25 -11.80 -10.76
N ILE A 134 32.85 -12.80 -11.42
CA ILE A 134 32.10 -13.90 -12.07
C ILE A 134 32.32 -15.19 -11.30
N LEU A 135 31.24 -15.83 -10.82
CA LEU A 135 31.30 -17.00 -9.95
C LEU A 135 30.46 -18.18 -10.45
N TYR A 136 30.88 -19.39 -10.10
CA TYR A 136 30.07 -20.61 -10.18
C TYR A 136 30.32 -21.49 -8.94
N ILE A 137 29.33 -22.30 -8.56
CA ILE A 137 29.37 -23.10 -7.32
C ILE A 137 29.13 -24.57 -7.63
N GLN A 138 29.99 -25.45 -7.12
CA GLN A 138 29.86 -26.90 -7.23
C GLN A 138 29.50 -27.50 -5.87
N SER A 139 28.37 -28.18 -5.77
CA SER A 139 27.94 -28.93 -4.59
C SER A 139 28.52 -30.34 -4.65
N TYR A 140 29.31 -30.75 -3.64
CA TYR A 140 29.98 -32.05 -3.69
C TYR A 140 29.01 -33.22 -3.41
N PRO A 141 29.10 -34.34 -4.16
CA PRO A 141 28.41 -35.57 -3.83
C PRO A 141 28.75 -36.01 -2.40
N ASN A 142 27.72 -36.27 -1.59
CA ASN A 142 27.88 -36.45 -0.14
C ASN A 142 27.09 -37.65 0.36
N ALA A 143 27.76 -38.56 1.09
CA ALA A 143 27.15 -39.77 1.64
C ALA A 143 26.00 -39.49 2.61
N THR A 144 26.00 -38.35 3.31
CA THR A 144 24.92 -37.92 4.20
C THR A 144 23.73 -37.28 3.47
N ARG A 145 23.80 -37.15 2.13
CA ARG A 145 22.84 -36.44 1.26
C ARG A 145 22.50 -34.99 1.69
N GLN A 146 23.34 -34.36 2.52
CA GLN A 146 23.13 -32.98 2.94
C GLN A 146 23.31 -32.02 1.75
N ARG A 147 22.22 -31.33 1.39
CA ARG A 147 22.20 -30.19 0.44
C ARG A 147 23.21 -29.11 0.84
N LEU A 148 23.91 -28.55 -0.14
CA LEU A 148 24.69 -27.33 0.07
C LEU A 148 23.72 -26.15 0.19
N ARG A 149 23.74 -25.45 1.33
CA ARG A 149 22.91 -24.27 1.58
C ARG A 149 23.79 -23.07 1.88
N ILE A 150 23.65 -22.02 1.07
CA ILE A 150 24.40 -20.77 1.15
C ILE A 150 23.40 -19.63 1.30
N TYR A 151 23.59 -18.81 2.34
CA TYR A 151 22.78 -17.63 2.64
C TYR A 151 23.64 -16.40 2.35
N ALA A 152 23.22 -15.56 1.41
CA ALA A 152 24.01 -14.42 0.95
C ALA A 152 23.21 -13.13 1.06
N ILE A 153 23.86 -12.05 1.48
CA ILE A 153 23.35 -10.68 1.39
C ILE A 153 24.08 -9.96 0.24
N PHE A 154 23.35 -9.12 -0.48
CA PHE A 154 23.88 -8.31 -1.56
C PHE A 154 23.82 -6.83 -1.22
N THR A 155 24.91 -6.11 -1.47
CA THR A 155 25.04 -4.67 -1.20
C THR A 155 25.68 -3.92 -2.37
N SER A 156 25.06 -2.82 -2.79
CA SER A 156 25.60 -1.80 -3.72
C SER A 156 24.67 -0.59 -3.72
N ASP A 157 25.12 0.57 -4.21
CA ASP A 157 24.27 1.78 -4.30
C ASP A 157 22.94 1.54 -5.04
N GLY A 158 22.94 0.64 -6.03
CA GLY A 158 21.75 0.24 -6.79
C GLY A 158 20.77 -0.68 -6.04
N ILE A 159 21.22 -1.29 -4.93
CA ILE A 159 20.39 -2.11 -4.03
C ILE A 159 19.97 -1.30 -2.80
N ASN A 160 20.93 -0.61 -2.17
CA ASN A 160 20.77 0.09 -0.90
C ASN A 160 20.17 1.51 -1.02
N GLY A 161 20.25 2.14 -2.20
CA GLY A 161 19.83 3.54 -2.40
C GLY A 161 18.32 3.77 -2.34
N GLU A 162 17.93 4.88 -1.71
CA GLU A 162 16.56 5.25 -1.29
C GLU A 162 15.41 4.77 -2.19
N GLY A 163 14.55 3.90 -1.66
CA GLY A 163 13.33 3.46 -2.33
C GLY A 163 12.70 2.21 -1.71
N PRO A 164 11.46 1.87 -2.06
CA PRO A 164 10.73 0.73 -1.48
C PRO A 164 11.23 -0.65 -1.94
N SER A 165 12.18 -0.73 -2.88
CA SER A 165 12.76 -1.99 -3.33
C SER A 165 14.09 -1.76 -4.07
N PRO A 166 15.07 -2.69 -3.98
CA PRO A 166 16.30 -2.64 -4.76
C PRO A 166 16.05 -2.47 -6.26
N LYS A 167 16.81 -1.58 -6.91
CA LYS A 167 16.59 -1.15 -8.31
C LYS A 167 17.39 -1.97 -9.32
N VAL A 168 18.38 -2.73 -8.87
CA VAL A 168 19.26 -3.60 -9.68
C VAL A 168 19.02 -5.06 -9.30
N GLU A 169 19.26 -5.99 -10.23
CA GLU A 169 19.37 -7.43 -9.92
C GLU A 169 20.59 -7.74 -9.06
N ALA A 170 20.63 -8.90 -8.38
CA ALA A 170 21.82 -9.32 -7.63
C ALA A 170 22.97 -9.78 -8.55
N TYR A 171 22.62 -10.42 -9.67
CA TYR A 171 23.56 -10.97 -10.64
C TYR A 171 22.88 -11.29 -11.97
N SER A 172 23.66 -11.42 -13.05
CA SER A 172 23.19 -11.94 -14.36
C SER A 172 23.86 -13.26 -14.70
N SER A 173 23.12 -14.20 -15.32
CA SER A 173 23.75 -15.39 -15.89
C SER A 173 24.56 -15.04 -17.14
N VAL A 174 25.70 -15.71 -17.34
CA VAL A 174 26.54 -15.53 -18.54
C VAL A 174 25.75 -15.81 -19.83
N SER A 175 24.76 -16.71 -19.80
CA SER A 175 23.85 -16.95 -20.93
C SER A 175 22.94 -15.75 -21.24
N ASN A 176 22.56 -14.93 -20.27
CA ASN A 176 21.75 -13.73 -20.53
C ASN A 176 22.62 -12.60 -21.09
N LEU A 177 23.80 -12.40 -20.50
CA LEU A 177 24.80 -11.42 -20.96
C LEU A 177 25.18 -11.66 -22.42
N LEU A 178 25.52 -12.89 -22.80
CA LEU A 178 25.91 -13.22 -24.18
C LEU A 178 24.74 -13.13 -25.18
N LYS A 179 23.54 -13.60 -24.82
CA LYS A 179 22.41 -13.64 -25.77
C LYS A 179 21.76 -12.28 -26.03
N GLY A 180 22.02 -11.28 -25.18
CA GLY A 180 21.55 -9.90 -25.37
C GLY A 180 22.15 -9.20 -26.60
N PHE A 181 23.36 -9.58 -27.03
CA PHE A 181 24.02 -8.99 -28.20
C PHE A 181 23.39 -9.41 -29.52
N GLU A 182 23.48 -8.56 -30.55
CA GLU A 182 23.11 -8.93 -31.92
C GLU A 182 23.97 -10.07 -32.46
N THR A 183 23.39 -10.87 -33.37
CA THR A 183 24.04 -12.06 -33.92
C THR A 183 25.31 -11.71 -34.69
N GLU A 184 25.30 -10.62 -35.46
CA GLU A 184 26.49 -10.12 -36.15
C GLU A 184 27.56 -9.58 -35.18
N VAL A 185 27.16 -8.97 -34.06
CA VAL A 185 28.11 -8.49 -33.03
C VAL A 185 28.82 -9.67 -32.37
N LEU A 186 28.09 -10.71 -31.95
CA LEU A 186 28.69 -11.96 -31.43
C LEU A 186 29.61 -12.61 -32.47
N ARG A 187 29.12 -12.75 -33.71
CA ARG A 187 29.87 -13.37 -34.81
C ARG A 187 31.19 -12.64 -35.09
N ARG A 188 31.18 -11.31 -35.10
CA ARG A 188 32.37 -10.48 -35.30
C ARG A 188 33.30 -10.49 -34.09
N GLY A 189 32.76 -10.39 -32.88
CA GLY A 189 33.53 -10.36 -31.63
C GLY A 189 34.29 -11.67 -31.37
N PHE A 190 33.59 -12.81 -31.44
CA PHE A 190 34.20 -14.13 -31.28
C PHE A 190 34.88 -14.67 -32.55
N GLY A 191 34.76 -13.98 -33.69
CA GLY A 191 35.37 -14.39 -34.97
C GLY A 191 34.79 -15.68 -35.58
N VAL A 192 33.61 -16.10 -35.15
CA VAL A 192 32.98 -17.38 -35.53
C VAL A 192 32.19 -17.30 -36.85
N GLN A 193 31.79 -18.46 -37.38
CA GLN A 193 30.77 -18.53 -38.43
C GLN A 193 29.39 -18.10 -37.88
N ARG A 194 28.53 -17.58 -38.75
CA ARG A 194 27.22 -17.02 -38.35
C ARG A 194 26.32 -18.09 -37.74
N GLU A 195 26.39 -19.28 -38.32
CA GLU A 195 25.63 -20.47 -37.99
C GLU A 195 25.94 -20.93 -36.55
N VAL A 196 27.18 -20.69 -36.07
CA VAL A 196 27.57 -20.92 -34.66
C VAL A 196 26.96 -19.87 -33.73
N ALA A 197 27.00 -18.58 -34.11
CA ALA A 197 26.36 -17.51 -33.33
C ALA A 197 24.83 -17.65 -33.26
N GLU A 198 24.20 -18.05 -34.37
CA GLU A 198 22.78 -18.39 -34.46
C GLU A 198 22.43 -19.61 -33.60
N ALA A 199 23.26 -20.67 -33.61
CA ALA A 199 23.08 -21.84 -32.75
C ALA A 199 23.18 -21.49 -31.25
N ILE A 200 24.19 -20.70 -30.84
CA ILE A 200 24.36 -20.30 -29.43
C ILE A 200 23.22 -19.40 -28.95
N LYS A 201 22.72 -18.48 -29.80
CA LYS A 201 21.57 -17.63 -29.45
C LYS A 201 20.24 -18.39 -29.41
N SER A 202 20.02 -19.32 -30.34
CA SER A 202 18.77 -20.11 -30.43
C SER A 202 18.69 -21.25 -29.40
N ALA A 203 19.82 -21.70 -28.85
CA ALA A 203 19.84 -22.70 -27.79
C ALA A 203 19.01 -22.26 -26.56
N LYS A 204 18.20 -23.16 -26.01
CA LYS A 204 17.41 -22.90 -24.79
C LYS A 204 18.35 -22.56 -23.62
N THR A 205 18.07 -21.47 -22.90
CA THR A 205 18.81 -21.13 -21.68
C THR A 205 18.52 -22.17 -20.58
N PRO A 206 19.54 -22.79 -19.96
CA PRO A 206 19.36 -23.76 -18.87
C PRO A 206 18.88 -23.07 -17.57
N PRO A 207 18.30 -23.81 -16.62
CA PRO A 207 18.02 -23.28 -15.29
C PRO A 207 19.34 -22.95 -14.55
N PRO A 208 19.37 -21.99 -13.60
CA PRO A 208 20.60 -21.56 -12.94
C PRO A 208 21.31 -22.65 -12.12
N ILE A 209 20.59 -23.67 -11.64
CA ILE A 209 21.17 -24.87 -11.00
C ILE A 209 20.85 -26.08 -11.89
N ILE A 210 21.85 -26.94 -12.12
CA ILE A 210 21.72 -28.18 -12.89
C ILE A 210 22.37 -29.37 -12.16
N PRO A 211 21.95 -30.63 -12.45
CA PRO A 211 22.71 -31.81 -12.05
C PRO A 211 24.12 -31.78 -12.66
N TYR A 212 25.13 -32.18 -11.89
CA TYR A 212 26.54 -32.14 -12.31
C TYR A 212 27.34 -33.28 -11.68
N ASN A 213 27.47 -34.39 -12.41
CA ASN A 213 28.31 -35.52 -12.03
C ASN A 213 29.64 -35.52 -12.81
N PRO A 214 30.74 -34.98 -12.25
CA PRO A 214 32.04 -34.95 -12.94
C PRO A 214 32.74 -36.33 -13.01
N GLN A 215 32.19 -37.41 -12.43
CA GLN A 215 32.83 -38.73 -12.42
C GLN A 215 32.42 -39.66 -13.57
N GLU A 216 31.43 -39.30 -14.41
CA GLU A 216 30.93 -40.16 -15.49
C GLU A 216 31.84 -40.25 -16.74
N LYS A 217 32.98 -39.55 -16.76
CA LYS A 217 34.04 -39.73 -17.77
C LYS A 217 35.37 -40.08 -17.14
N GLY A 218 35.54 -41.36 -16.84
CA GLY A 218 36.85 -41.94 -16.61
C GLY A 218 37.59 -42.20 -17.93
N ASP A 219 38.35 -41.22 -18.41
CA ASP A 219 39.49 -41.49 -19.29
C ASP A 219 40.61 -40.45 -19.09
N LYS A 220 41.77 -40.66 -19.74
CA LYS A 220 43.05 -40.01 -19.39
C LYS A 220 43.22 -38.57 -19.86
N ASP A 221 42.32 -38.06 -20.69
CA ASP A 221 42.30 -36.66 -21.11
C ASP A 221 41.25 -35.88 -20.31
N LYS A 222 41.71 -34.92 -19.50
CA LYS A 222 40.83 -33.95 -18.83
C LYS A 222 40.61 -32.75 -19.76
N PRO A 223 39.44 -32.57 -20.40
CA PRO A 223 39.16 -31.35 -21.16
C PRO A 223 38.94 -30.25 -20.12
N ASN A 224 39.83 -29.25 -20.07
CA ASN A 224 39.80 -28.26 -19.00
C ASN A 224 38.81 -27.12 -19.32
N TRP A 225 37.57 -27.49 -19.62
CA TRP A 225 36.50 -26.59 -20.06
C TRP A 225 36.22 -25.43 -19.09
N THR A 226 36.62 -25.56 -17.82
CA THR A 226 36.54 -24.51 -16.81
C THR A 226 37.67 -23.49 -16.85
N GLU A 227 38.78 -23.77 -17.55
CA GLU A 227 39.77 -22.78 -17.99
C GLU A 227 39.38 -22.27 -19.39
N ASP A 228 39.00 -23.15 -20.33
CA ASP A 228 38.63 -22.76 -21.71
C ASP A 228 37.49 -21.71 -21.78
N ILE A 229 36.45 -21.84 -20.93
CA ILE A 229 35.36 -20.84 -20.85
C ILE A 229 35.82 -19.52 -20.22
N VAL A 230 36.80 -19.55 -19.32
CA VAL A 230 37.30 -18.38 -18.58
C VAL A 230 38.19 -17.54 -19.48
N ASP A 231 39.15 -18.18 -20.15
CA ASP A 231 40.07 -17.53 -21.09
C ASP A 231 39.28 -16.91 -22.26
N ALA A 232 38.19 -17.56 -22.69
CA ALA A 232 37.26 -17.05 -23.69
C ALA A 232 36.40 -15.85 -23.21
N LEU A 233 36.12 -15.73 -21.91
CA LEU A 233 35.38 -14.60 -21.34
C LEU A 233 36.25 -13.35 -21.19
N LEU A 234 37.52 -13.53 -20.80
CA LEU A 234 38.47 -12.44 -20.57
C LEU A 234 39.07 -11.87 -21.87
N GLY A 235 38.75 -12.46 -23.03
CA GLY A 235 39.21 -11.98 -24.34
C GLY A 235 40.72 -12.10 -24.57
N ILE A 236 41.41 -12.95 -23.81
CA ILE A 236 42.88 -13.05 -23.80
C ILE A 236 43.37 -13.75 -25.08
N ARG A 237 43.56 -12.95 -26.13
CA ARG A 237 43.99 -13.40 -27.46
C ARG A 237 45.51 -13.56 -27.61
N ASP A 238 46.23 -13.99 -26.57
CA ASP A 238 47.55 -14.61 -26.76
C ASP A 238 47.99 -15.59 -25.65
N PRO A 239 47.97 -16.91 -25.89
CA PRO A 239 48.57 -17.90 -24.99
C PRO A 239 50.11 -17.80 -24.87
N GLU A 240 50.82 -17.22 -25.84
CA GLU A 240 52.28 -17.23 -25.86
C GLU A 240 52.88 -16.26 -24.84
N GLU A 241 52.28 -15.10 -24.55
CA GLU A 241 52.79 -14.20 -23.50
C GLU A 241 52.79 -14.87 -22.12
N PHE A 242 51.68 -15.53 -21.76
CA PHE A 242 51.55 -16.18 -20.45
C PHE A 242 52.49 -17.38 -20.30
N LEU A 243 52.69 -18.15 -21.37
CA LEU A 243 53.66 -19.25 -21.41
C LEU A 243 55.12 -18.77 -21.40
N ASN A 244 55.43 -17.63 -22.02
CA ASN A 244 56.77 -17.05 -22.00
C ASN A 244 57.13 -16.44 -20.63
N LYS A 245 56.14 -15.93 -19.87
CA LYS A 245 56.33 -15.56 -18.45
C LYS A 245 56.86 -16.75 -17.64
N LYS A 246 56.21 -17.92 -17.74
CA LYS A 246 56.65 -19.19 -17.11
C LYS A 246 58.01 -19.73 -17.59
N LYS A 247 58.55 -19.25 -18.72
CA LYS A 247 59.90 -19.64 -19.19
C LYS A 247 61.02 -18.72 -18.67
N LYS A 248 60.73 -17.51 -18.21
CA LYS A 248 61.75 -16.52 -17.82
C LYS A 248 62.28 -16.67 -16.39
N ASP A 249 61.53 -17.33 -15.50
CA ASP A 249 61.87 -17.48 -14.07
C ASP A 249 62.75 -18.70 -13.71
N LYS A 250 63.52 -19.25 -14.66
CA LYS A 250 64.41 -20.41 -14.41
C LYS A 250 65.77 -20.07 -13.73
N HIS A 251 66.02 -18.82 -13.37
CA HIS A 251 67.21 -18.42 -12.61
C HIS A 251 66.93 -17.44 -11.45
N LYS A 252 66.12 -17.89 -10.47
CA LYS A 252 66.24 -17.45 -9.06
C LYS A 252 65.84 -18.58 -8.11
N GLY A 253 66.31 -18.49 -6.87
CA GLY A 253 66.31 -19.61 -5.92
C GLY A 253 64.93 -20.03 -5.40
N LYS A 254 64.86 -21.25 -4.83
CA LYS A 254 63.67 -21.93 -4.27
C LYS A 254 62.72 -20.99 -3.51
N SER A 255 61.71 -20.45 -4.21
CA SER A 255 60.49 -19.95 -3.59
C SER A 255 59.52 -21.12 -3.37
N LYS A 256 58.70 -21.06 -2.32
CA LYS A 256 57.60 -22.02 -2.13
C LYS A 256 56.44 -21.63 -3.01
N ASP A 257 55.69 -22.62 -3.52
CA ASP A 257 54.41 -22.41 -4.22
C ASP A 257 53.37 -21.73 -3.31
N LYS A 258 53.39 -20.40 -3.28
CA LYS A 258 52.30 -19.58 -2.76
C LYS A 258 51.28 -19.32 -3.88
N LYS A 259 50.55 -20.36 -4.30
CA LYS A 259 49.19 -20.08 -4.80
C LYS A 259 48.35 -19.73 -3.57
N SER A 260 48.02 -18.45 -3.42
CA SER A 260 47.22 -17.93 -2.31
C SER A 260 45.86 -18.60 -2.32
N LYS A 261 45.67 -19.57 -1.44
CA LYS A 261 44.31 -19.98 -1.06
C LYS A 261 43.73 -18.84 -0.23
N SER A 262 42.81 -18.08 -0.81
CA SER A 262 41.86 -17.29 -0.03
C SER A 262 41.22 -18.21 1.01
N LYS A 263 41.11 -17.73 2.25
CA LYS A 263 40.69 -18.54 3.38
C LYS A 263 39.45 -17.90 3.99
N ALA A 264 38.32 -18.60 3.89
CA ALA A 264 37.11 -18.23 4.59
C ALA A 264 37.35 -18.10 6.10
N PHE A 265 36.63 -17.16 6.72
CA PHE A 265 36.38 -17.20 8.15
C PHE A 265 35.36 -18.32 8.43
N ASN A 266 35.49 -19.07 9.53
CA ASN A 266 34.48 -20.07 9.90
C ASN A 266 34.04 -19.88 11.36
N PHE A 267 32.73 -19.69 11.56
CA PHE A 267 32.12 -19.42 12.87
C PHE A 267 32.40 -20.50 13.93
N TYR A 268 32.49 -21.77 13.52
CA TYR A 268 32.77 -22.90 14.42
C TYR A 268 34.29 -23.10 14.66
N SER A 269 35.16 -22.38 13.93
CA SER A 269 36.62 -22.48 14.05
C SER A 269 37.20 -21.43 15.00
N GLY A 270 37.41 -21.77 16.28
CA GLY A 270 38.04 -20.90 17.27
C GLY A 270 37.33 -20.90 18.62
N LYS A 271 37.47 -19.80 19.36
CA LYS A 271 36.74 -19.56 20.61
C LYS A 271 35.56 -18.61 20.36
N PRO A 272 34.38 -18.85 20.93
CA PRO A 272 33.31 -17.86 21.01
C PRO A 272 33.73 -16.64 21.84
N ASP A 273 33.08 -15.50 21.62
CA ASP A 273 33.28 -14.27 22.39
C ASP A 273 32.53 -14.32 23.72
N VAL A 274 31.35 -14.97 23.72
CA VAL A 274 30.59 -15.33 24.92
C VAL A 274 30.30 -16.82 24.90
N HIS A 275 30.47 -17.50 26.04
CA HIS A 275 30.13 -18.91 26.22
C HIS A 275 29.84 -19.21 27.69
N ASN A 276 28.63 -19.65 28.02
CA ASN A 276 28.25 -20.14 29.35
C ASN A 276 27.23 -21.29 29.24
N CYS A 277 26.60 -21.68 30.35
CA CYS A 277 25.63 -22.79 30.38
C CYS A 277 24.34 -22.55 29.58
N TYR A 278 24.10 -21.31 29.13
CA TYR A 278 22.88 -20.88 28.47
C TYR A 278 23.03 -20.71 26.95
N GLY A 279 24.27 -20.88 26.44
CA GLY A 279 24.58 -20.70 25.04
C GLY A 279 25.96 -20.11 24.77
N TRP A 280 26.18 -19.74 23.51
CA TRP A 280 27.37 -19.03 23.07
C TRP A 280 27.06 -18.05 21.94
N SER A 281 27.91 -17.04 21.77
CA SER A 281 27.87 -16.14 20.61
C SER A 281 29.27 -15.80 20.12
N ARG A 282 29.35 -15.45 18.84
CA ARG A 282 30.60 -15.04 18.20
C ARG A 282 30.34 -14.03 17.08
N THR A 283 31.17 -13.00 17.00
CA THR A 283 31.09 -11.93 15.99
C THR A 283 32.39 -11.89 15.18
N MET A 284 32.32 -11.56 13.89
CA MET A 284 33.51 -11.32 13.08
C MET A 284 34.18 -10.00 13.48
N THR A 285 35.50 -10.00 13.60
CA THR A 285 36.27 -8.87 14.11
C THR A 285 37.10 -8.21 13.00
N ASN A 286 37.65 -7.04 13.27
CA ASN A 286 38.64 -6.39 12.39
C ASN A 286 39.96 -7.18 12.22
N LYS A 287 40.10 -8.38 12.82
CA LYS A 287 41.22 -9.31 12.59
C LYS A 287 40.87 -10.43 11.62
N ASP A 288 39.60 -10.52 11.22
CA ASP A 288 39.05 -11.47 10.25
C ASP A 288 38.83 -10.79 8.87
N LEU A 289 39.32 -9.54 8.70
CA LEU A 289 39.14 -8.67 7.53
C LEU A 289 39.57 -9.29 6.19
N ASP A 290 40.61 -10.13 6.18
CA ASP A 290 41.13 -10.78 4.97
C ASP A 290 40.05 -11.58 4.18
N ALA A 291 38.95 -11.97 4.83
CA ALA A 291 37.83 -12.69 4.23
C ALA A 291 36.61 -11.79 3.87
N LEU A 292 36.61 -10.52 4.28
CA LEU A 292 35.54 -9.53 4.06
C LEU A 292 36.06 -8.22 3.46
N HIS A 293 37.19 -8.26 2.73
CA HIS A 293 37.70 -7.10 1.99
C HIS A 293 36.61 -6.49 1.09
N GLY A 294 36.59 -5.16 1.00
CA GLY A 294 35.59 -4.40 0.22
C GLY A 294 34.24 -4.15 0.90
N SER A 295 33.79 -4.99 1.86
CA SER A 295 32.43 -4.90 2.42
C SER A 295 32.35 -4.30 3.83
N ASP A 296 31.40 -3.39 4.03
CA ASP A 296 30.99 -2.87 5.34
C ASP A 296 30.02 -3.79 6.11
N ILE A 297 29.68 -4.97 5.58
CA ILE A 297 28.79 -5.93 6.25
C ILE A 297 29.55 -6.86 7.19
N GLY A 298 29.35 -6.69 8.50
CA GLY A 298 29.80 -7.64 9.51
C GLY A 298 28.89 -8.86 9.61
N MET A 299 29.37 -9.92 10.26
CA MET A 299 28.55 -11.09 10.58
C MET A 299 28.72 -11.57 12.02
N PHE A 300 27.67 -12.17 12.56
CA PHE A 300 27.66 -12.77 13.89
C PHE A 300 26.81 -14.05 13.94
N MET A 301 27.04 -14.89 14.95
CA MET A 301 26.24 -16.08 15.25
C MET A 301 25.92 -16.13 16.73
N VAL A 302 24.68 -16.51 17.04
CA VAL A 302 24.18 -16.75 18.40
C VAL A 302 23.58 -18.16 18.46
N ASN A 303 23.86 -18.86 19.55
CA ASN A 303 23.30 -20.16 19.87
C ASN A 303 22.78 -20.11 21.31
N LEU A 304 21.46 -20.23 21.49
CA LEU A 304 20.81 -20.33 22.79
C LEU A 304 20.35 -21.76 23.04
N THR A 305 20.69 -22.31 24.21
CA THR A 305 20.08 -23.53 24.73
C THR A 305 18.67 -23.25 25.23
N THR A 306 17.80 -24.27 25.29
CA THR A 306 16.41 -24.17 25.82
C THR A 306 16.27 -23.31 27.08
N GLY A 307 15.23 -22.48 27.16
CA GLY A 307 14.91 -21.68 28.34
C GLY A 307 15.98 -20.61 28.68
N SER A 308 16.65 -20.09 27.66
CA SER A 308 17.74 -19.11 27.77
C SER A 308 17.48 -17.86 26.90
N MET A 309 18.13 -16.75 27.24
CA MET A 309 18.05 -15.50 26.48
C MET A 309 19.41 -14.86 26.20
N VAL A 310 19.53 -14.10 25.12
CA VAL A 310 20.42 -12.92 25.11
C VAL A 310 19.69 -11.81 25.88
N GLY A 311 20.31 -11.33 26.97
CA GLY A 311 19.72 -10.31 27.84
C GLY A 311 19.44 -8.99 27.10
N PRO A 312 18.49 -8.16 27.57
CA PRO A 312 18.12 -6.92 26.88
C PRO A 312 19.32 -6.03 26.55
N HIS A 313 19.47 -5.64 25.28
CA HIS A 313 20.60 -4.87 24.76
C HIS A 313 20.20 -4.06 23.51
N TRP A 314 21.04 -3.14 23.04
CA TRP A 314 20.86 -2.50 21.72
C TRP A 314 22.19 -2.35 20.98
N ASN A 315 22.12 -2.23 19.65
CA ASN A 315 23.29 -1.93 18.83
C ASN A 315 23.42 -0.43 18.56
N PRO A 316 24.61 0.18 18.81
CA PRO A 316 24.79 1.63 18.66
C PRO A 316 25.16 2.05 17.24
N LYS A 317 25.69 1.16 16.39
CA LYS A 317 26.14 1.49 15.03
C LYS A 317 25.32 0.78 13.94
N ALA A 318 25.05 -0.52 14.12
CA ALA A 318 24.43 -1.37 13.09
C ALA A 318 22.95 -1.73 13.38
N THR A 319 22.18 -1.87 12.30
CA THR A 319 21.00 -2.75 12.21
C THR A 319 21.45 -4.21 12.12
N GLU A 320 20.74 -5.12 12.81
CA GLU A 320 20.87 -6.57 12.64
C GLU A 320 19.88 -7.10 11.60
N ILE A 321 20.35 -7.98 10.72
CA ILE A 321 19.53 -8.74 9.76
C ILE A 321 19.86 -10.22 9.97
N ALA A 322 19.04 -10.89 10.77
CA ALA A 322 19.27 -12.24 11.26
C ALA A 322 18.42 -13.29 10.55
N ILE A 323 18.98 -14.49 10.37
CA ILE A 323 18.35 -15.66 9.78
C ILE A 323 18.37 -16.78 10.83
N VAL A 324 17.22 -17.35 11.16
CA VAL A 324 17.15 -18.51 12.05
C VAL A 324 17.72 -19.74 11.34
N THR A 325 18.66 -20.42 11.98
CA THR A 325 19.38 -21.57 11.43
C THR A 325 19.02 -22.91 12.08
N ASP A 326 18.51 -22.90 13.32
CA ASP A 326 18.09 -24.10 14.04
C ASP A 326 17.09 -23.69 15.15
N GLY A 327 16.05 -24.50 15.34
CA GLY A 327 14.99 -24.30 16.34
C GLY A 327 14.10 -23.07 16.13
N SER A 328 13.59 -22.51 17.24
CA SER A 328 12.66 -21.38 17.28
C SER A 328 12.76 -20.56 18.56
N GLY A 329 12.32 -19.31 18.51
CA GLY A 329 12.38 -18.39 19.64
C GLY A 329 11.48 -17.18 19.51
N ILE A 330 11.45 -16.37 20.56
CA ILE A 330 10.80 -15.06 20.63
C ILE A 330 11.85 -13.97 20.56
N VAL A 331 11.60 -12.97 19.72
CA VAL A 331 12.31 -11.70 19.69
C VAL A 331 11.37 -10.63 20.22
N GLN A 332 11.83 -9.90 21.25
CA GLN A 332 11.17 -8.67 21.72
C GLN A 332 12.01 -7.49 21.24
N THR A 333 11.38 -6.50 20.63
CA THR A 333 12.00 -5.21 20.30
C THR A 333 11.22 -4.06 20.92
N VAL A 334 11.93 -3.06 21.41
CA VAL A 334 11.38 -1.85 22.01
C VAL A 334 11.61 -0.68 21.06
N CYS A 335 10.57 0.10 20.79
CA CYS A 335 10.73 1.36 20.09
C CYS A 335 11.33 2.42 21.03
N PRO A 336 12.42 3.10 20.65
CA PRO A 336 12.96 4.22 21.42
C PRO A 336 12.13 5.50 21.16
N SER A 337 10.88 5.52 21.64
CA SER A 337 9.98 6.67 21.53
C SER A 337 10.15 7.69 22.67
N SER A 338 9.94 8.96 22.37
CA SER A 338 9.90 10.06 23.36
C SER A 338 8.66 10.04 24.26
N SER A 339 7.71 9.13 24.00
CA SER A 339 6.57 8.82 24.87
C SER A 339 6.72 7.39 25.41
N PRO A 340 6.38 7.14 26.69
CA PRO A 340 6.50 5.81 27.29
C PRO A 340 5.46 4.83 26.71
N PRO A 341 5.72 3.51 26.77
CA PRO A 341 4.71 2.51 26.41
C PRO A 341 3.50 2.65 27.35
N SER A 342 2.34 3.00 26.78
CA SER A 342 1.14 3.37 27.53
C SER A 342 0.38 2.16 28.06
N GLY A 343 0.98 1.45 29.02
CA GLY A 343 0.23 0.67 30.00
C GLY A 343 -0.68 1.58 30.83
N GLU A 344 -1.77 1.02 31.35
CA GLU A 344 -2.83 1.72 32.10
C GLU A 344 -3.49 2.92 31.38
N SER A 345 -4.40 2.63 30.43
CA SER A 345 -5.44 3.58 29.98
C SER A 345 -6.48 3.84 31.08
N ARG A 346 -6.06 4.47 32.20
CA ARG A 346 -6.89 4.78 33.37
C ARG A 346 -7.15 6.27 33.54
N ARG A 347 -7.91 6.85 32.61
CA ARG A 347 -8.94 7.89 32.85
C ARG A 347 -9.59 8.28 31.53
N GLY A 348 -10.91 8.11 31.44
CA GLY A 348 -11.69 8.80 30.43
C GLY A 348 -11.76 10.30 30.77
N HIS A 349 -11.35 11.15 29.85
CA HIS A 349 -11.74 12.56 29.82
C HIS A 349 -12.28 12.91 28.44
N ARG A 350 -13.36 13.68 28.42
CA ARG A 350 -14.09 14.03 27.20
C ARG A 350 -13.31 15.05 26.40
N GLY A 351 -13.06 14.74 25.14
CA GLY A 351 -12.95 15.68 24.03
C GLY A 351 -11.87 16.77 24.15
N ASP A 352 -10.80 16.58 23.38
CA ASP A 352 -10.39 17.67 22.50
C ASP A 352 -10.31 17.16 21.05
N LYS A 353 -10.77 17.99 20.11
CA LYS A 353 -10.74 17.79 18.65
C LYS A 353 -10.15 19.07 18.06
N ARG A 354 -8.87 19.33 18.31
CA ARG A 354 -8.17 20.54 17.84
C ARG A 354 -6.73 20.25 17.44
N GLY A 355 -6.42 20.58 16.19
CA GLY A 355 -5.08 20.93 15.74
C GLY A 355 -4.08 19.79 15.53
N ASP A 356 -4.18 19.11 14.38
CA ASP A 356 -2.98 18.62 13.67
C ASP A 356 -3.16 18.82 12.15
N GLU A 357 -3.45 20.06 11.76
CA GLU A 357 -3.34 20.54 10.38
C GLU A 357 -2.21 21.59 10.36
N GLY A 358 -0.96 21.12 10.25
CA GLY A 358 0.21 21.99 10.41
C GLY A 358 1.57 21.34 10.13
N GLY A 359 1.62 20.33 9.26
CA GLY A 359 2.85 19.56 9.00
C GLY A 359 2.97 19.02 7.57
N GLU A 360 3.32 19.88 6.61
CA GLU A 360 3.79 19.41 5.30
C GLU A 360 5.18 18.77 5.44
N GLY A 361 5.33 17.53 4.95
CA GLY A 361 6.65 16.86 4.83
C GLY A 361 7.01 15.89 5.95
N GLY A 362 6.24 14.81 6.14
CA GLY A 362 6.61 13.76 7.09
C GLY A 362 5.72 12.52 7.07
N GLY A 363 5.92 11.61 6.11
CA GLY A 363 5.30 10.28 6.09
C GLY A 363 5.85 9.32 7.15
N GLY A 364 6.01 9.78 8.39
CA GLY A 364 6.73 9.10 9.47
C GLY A 364 6.05 7.81 9.91
N ALA A 365 6.60 6.69 9.50
CA ALA A 365 6.23 5.35 9.95
C ALA A 365 6.23 5.26 11.49
N ARG A 366 5.03 5.20 12.11
CA ARG A 366 4.89 5.26 13.57
C ARG A 366 5.63 4.08 14.21
N CYS A 367 6.71 4.41 14.90
CA CYS A 367 7.54 3.43 15.60
C CYS A 367 6.76 2.75 16.74
N ARG A 368 6.94 1.43 16.89
CA ARG A 368 6.23 0.61 17.89
C ARG A 368 7.13 -0.52 18.42
N SER A 369 7.07 -0.75 19.72
CA SER A 369 7.59 -1.99 20.33
C SER A 369 6.79 -3.18 19.81
N SER A 370 7.44 -4.33 19.67
CA SER A 370 6.83 -5.57 19.17
C SER A 370 7.43 -6.80 19.84
N VAL A 371 6.63 -7.86 19.91
CA VAL A 371 7.04 -9.22 20.29
C VAL A 371 6.64 -10.11 19.13
N PHE A 372 7.55 -10.95 18.65
CA PHE A 372 7.29 -11.84 17.53
C PHE A 372 8.07 -13.15 17.64
N ARG A 373 7.47 -14.22 17.10
CA ARG A 373 8.08 -15.55 16.99
C ARG A 373 8.85 -15.69 15.69
N VAL A 374 9.95 -16.43 15.74
CA VAL A 374 10.75 -16.84 14.57
C VAL A 374 11.12 -18.32 14.67
N LYS A 375 11.16 -19.02 13.53
CA LYS A 375 11.50 -20.45 13.37
C LYS A 375 12.57 -20.64 12.29
N GLU A 376 13.21 -21.81 12.22
CA GLU A 376 14.25 -22.16 11.24
C GLU A 376 13.90 -21.72 9.80
N GLY A 377 14.67 -20.77 9.26
CA GLY A 377 14.46 -20.17 7.94
C GLY A 377 13.69 -18.85 7.91
N ASP A 378 13.19 -18.33 9.02
CA ASP A 378 12.69 -16.95 9.06
C ASP A 378 13.85 -15.95 9.05
N VAL A 379 13.58 -14.76 8.54
CA VAL A 379 14.48 -13.60 8.58
C VAL A 379 13.86 -12.56 9.51
N PHE A 380 14.64 -12.02 10.45
CA PHE A 380 14.22 -10.88 11.26
C PHE A 380 15.21 -9.72 11.20
N VAL A 381 14.70 -8.50 11.32
CA VAL A 381 15.49 -7.27 11.26
C VAL A 381 15.25 -6.45 12.51
N VAL A 382 16.32 -6.03 13.20
CA VAL A 382 16.22 -5.10 14.32
C VAL A 382 17.10 -3.87 14.05
N PRO A 383 16.51 -2.67 13.87
CA PRO A 383 17.28 -1.47 13.56
C PRO A 383 18.17 -1.01 14.71
N ARG A 384 19.25 -0.27 14.40
CA ARG A 384 20.09 0.37 15.43
C ARG A 384 19.28 1.19 16.44
N PHE A 385 19.81 1.34 17.65
CA PHE A 385 19.19 2.00 18.80
C PHE A 385 17.87 1.41 19.34
N HIS A 386 17.33 0.32 18.77
CA HIS A 386 16.17 -0.37 19.34
C HIS A 386 16.64 -1.39 20.40
N PRO A 387 16.21 -1.28 21.67
CA PRO A 387 16.50 -2.32 22.65
C PRO A 387 15.78 -3.62 22.29
N MET A 388 16.48 -4.74 22.38
CA MET A 388 16.00 -6.06 21.98
C MET A 388 16.43 -7.16 22.95
N ALA A 389 15.64 -8.23 22.99
CA ALA A 389 15.94 -9.46 23.69
C ALA A 389 15.61 -10.66 22.79
N HIS A 390 16.47 -11.67 22.80
CA HIS A 390 16.34 -12.89 22.01
C HIS A 390 16.18 -14.06 22.97
N MET A 391 15.06 -14.78 22.90
CA MET A 391 14.67 -15.80 23.89
C MET A 391 14.34 -17.13 23.21
N SER A 392 14.80 -18.22 23.79
CA SER A 392 14.45 -19.60 23.39
C SER A 392 13.32 -20.15 24.26
N PHE A 393 12.53 -21.06 23.71
CA PHE A 393 11.48 -21.77 24.46
C PHE A 393 12.08 -22.82 25.40
N ASN A 394 11.31 -23.32 26.37
CA ASN A 394 11.76 -24.38 27.27
C ASN A 394 12.00 -25.73 26.56
N ASN A 395 11.43 -25.92 25.37
CA ASN A 395 11.43 -27.17 24.61
C ASN A 395 12.21 -27.11 23.29
N ASP A 396 12.77 -25.95 22.92
CA ASP A 396 13.46 -25.73 21.64
C ASP A 396 14.67 -24.80 21.83
N SER A 397 15.74 -25.03 21.06
CA SER A 397 16.89 -24.12 21.00
C SER A 397 16.60 -22.93 20.09
N PHE A 398 17.38 -21.86 20.20
CA PHE A 398 17.29 -20.74 19.25
C PHE A 398 18.68 -20.39 18.73
N VAL A 399 18.97 -20.79 17.48
CA VAL A 399 20.28 -20.57 16.84
C VAL A 399 20.11 -19.77 15.56
N PHE A 400 20.79 -18.64 15.46
CA PHE A 400 20.70 -17.75 14.31
C PHE A 400 22.06 -17.20 13.89
N VAL A 401 22.17 -16.89 12.61
CA VAL A 401 23.30 -16.16 12.02
C VAL A 401 22.77 -14.80 11.55
N GLY A 402 23.53 -13.73 11.74
CA GLY A 402 23.10 -12.40 11.33
C GLY A 402 24.16 -11.62 10.59
N PHE A 403 23.69 -10.77 9.68
CA PHE A 403 24.45 -9.71 9.06
C PHE A 403 24.30 -8.44 9.90
N SER A 404 25.40 -7.71 10.06
CA SER A 404 25.49 -6.42 10.74
C SER A 404 25.77 -5.37 9.69
N THR A 405 24.94 -4.34 9.59
CA THR A 405 25.06 -3.24 8.60
C THR A 405 26.23 -2.27 8.86
N HIS A 406 27.23 -2.70 9.63
CA HIS A 406 28.49 -1.98 9.90
C HIS A 406 29.55 -2.99 10.34
N MET A 407 30.74 -2.92 9.75
CA MET A 407 31.89 -3.78 10.10
C MET A 407 32.60 -3.34 11.38
N GLY A 408 33.23 -4.29 12.08
CA GLY A 408 34.09 -4.00 13.22
C GLY A 408 33.38 -3.60 14.51
N GLU A 409 33.63 -2.39 15.02
CA GLU A 409 33.34 -1.97 16.40
C GLU A 409 31.85 -1.67 16.70
N ASN A 410 30.91 -2.48 16.23
CA ASN A 410 29.53 -2.48 16.72
C ASN A 410 29.43 -3.37 17.97
N HIS A 411 29.77 -2.80 19.13
CA HIS A 411 29.67 -3.49 20.42
C HIS A 411 28.25 -3.37 21.00
N PRO A 412 27.50 -4.47 21.21
CA PRO A 412 26.16 -4.42 21.79
C PRO A 412 26.17 -3.85 23.21
N GLN A 413 25.27 -2.91 23.49
CA GLN A 413 25.15 -2.25 24.79
C GLN A 413 24.07 -2.94 25.63
N PHE A 414 24.47 -3.69 26.65
CA PHE A 414 23.55 -4.44 27.51
C PHE A 414 22.88 -3.55 28.56
N LEU A 415 21.57 -3.75 28.76
CA LEU A 415 20.77 -3.13 29.82
C LEU A 415 20.69 -4.01 31.07
N ALA A 416 20.79 -5.33 30.93
CA ALA A 416 20.76 -6.30 32.03
C ALA A 416 22.09 -7.05 32.19
N GLY A 417 22.25 -7.72 33.33
CA GLY A 417 23.44 -8.54 33.62
C GLY A 417 24.64 -7.78 34.15
N LYS A 418 25.71 -8.53 34.44
CA LYS A 418 26.97 -8.02 34.99
C LYS A 418 27.71 -7.06 34.04
N GLY A 419 27.52 -7.22 32.72
CA GLY A 419 28.06 -6.34 31.69
C GLY A 419 27.15 -5.15 31.33
N SER A 420 26.08 -4.90 32.08
CA SER A 420 25.15 -3.82 31.78
C SER A 420 25.80 -2.44 31.86
N VAL A 421 25.50 -1.57 30.89
CA VAL A 421 25.90 -0.15 30.90
C VAL A 421 25.34 0.60 32.11
N LEU A 422 24.23 0.12 32.68
CA LEU A 422 23.63 0.69 33.88
C LEU A 422 24.52 0.51 35.13
N GLN A 423 25.47 -0.44 35.12
CA GLN A 423 26.49 -0.60 36.17
C GLN A 423 27.50 0.57 36.19
N ALA A 424 27.68 1.27 35.06
CA ALA A 424 28.56 2.42 34.95
C ALA A 424 27.88 3.75 35.35
N ILE A 425 26.55 3.75 35.53
CA ILE A 425 25.80 4.91 35.99
C ILE A 425 25.77 4.91 37.53
N GLY A 426 26.02 6.07 38.14
CA GLY A 426 25.92 6.21 39.60
C GLY A 426 24.53 5.81 40.10
N LYS A 427 24.46 4.90 41.08
CA LYS A 427 23.21 4.29 41.59
C LYS A 427 22.12 5.31 41.96
N GLU A 428 22.52 6.48 42.46
CA GLU A 428 21.62 7.59 42.83
C GLU A 428 21.05 8.30 41.59
N VAL A 429 21.88 8.58 40.58
CA VAL A 429 21.45 9.16 39.30
C VAL A 429 20.50 8.22 38.56
N LEU A 430 20.82 6.92 38.56
CA LEU A 430 19.94 5.90 37.98
C LEU A 430 18.63 5.74 38.76
N ALA A 431 18.65 5.87 40.10
CA ALA A 431 17.43 5.89 40.91
C ALA A 431 16.53 7.08 40.56
N LEU A 432 17.09 8.28 40.44
CA LEU A 432 16.35 9.47 40.00
C LEU A 432 15.79 9.30 38.58
N SER A 433 16.57 8.72 37.66
CA SER A 433 16.14 8.43 36.28
C SER A 433 15.00 7.39 36.21
N LEU A 434 14.91 6.50 37.19
CA LEU A 434 13.87 5.47 37.32
C LEU A 434 12.74 5.88 38.30
N GLY A 435 12.67 7.15 38.69
CA GLY A 435 11.65 7.68 39.60
C GLY A 435 11.66 7.06 41.02
N GLN A 436 12.78 6.45 41.42
CA GLN A 436 12.89 5.76 42.71
C GLN A 436 13.28 6.73 43.84
N PRO A 437 12.68 6.61 45.04
CA PRO A 437 12.94 7.51 46.16
C PRO A 437 14.31 7.28 46.82
N ASN A 438 14.99 6.16 46.53
CA ASN A 438 16.36 5.88 46.96
C ASN A 438 17.03 4.83 46.03
N SER A 439 18.34 4.68 46.19
CA SER A 439 19.18 3.77 45.41
C SER A 439 19.07 2.29 45.80
N THR A 440 18.38 1.92 46.88
CA THR A 440 18.30 0.53 47.36
C THR A 440 17.59 -0.41 46.38
N ALA A 441 16.57 0.08 45.66
CA ALA A 441 15.90 -0.69 44.62
C ALA A 441 16.82 -0.95 43.42
N VAL A 442 17.55 0.08 42.99
CA VAL A 442 18.53 0.02 41.88
C VAL A 442 19.71 -0.87 42.22
N GLU A 443 20.22 -0.80 43.45
CA GLU A 443 21.31 -1.66 43.91
C GLU A 443 20.92 -3.15 43.89
N LYS A 444 19.70 -3.49 44.32
CA LYS A 444 19.17 -4.85 44.22
C LYS A 444 18.99 -5.30 42.77
N LEU A 445 18.46 -4.42 41.90
CA LEU A 445 18.29 -4.69 40.47
C LEU A 445 19.64 -5.00 39.78
N LEU A 446 20.65 -4.16 40.02
CA LEU A 446 21.98 -4.29 39.40
C LEU A 446 22.82 -5.46 39.96
N SER A 447 22.59 -5.88 41.21
CA SER A 447 23.37 -6.96 41.86
C SER A 447 22.74 -8.35 41.78
N ALA A 448 21.47 -8.47 41.36
CA ALA A 448 20.76 -9.74 41.31
C ALA A 448 21.30 -10.71 40.23
N GLN A 449 21.58 -10.22 39.02
CA GLN A 449 22.05 -11.05 37.91
C GLN A 449 23.57 -11.19 37.93
N ARG A 450 24.05 -12.44 37.82
CA ARG A 450 25.47 -12.81 37.91
C ARG A 450 26.12 -12.99 36.53
N ASP A 451 25.34 -13.48 35.57
CA ASP A 451 25.75 -13.64 34.17
C ASP A 451 25.76 -12.29 33.43
N SER A 452 26.49 -12.23 32.32
CA SER A 452 26.77 -10.96 31.62
C SER A 452 25.87 -10.68 30.42
N THR A 453 25.67 -11.67 29.55
CA THR A 453 25.17 -11.45 28.18
C THR A 453 24.14 -12.49 27.78
N ILE A 454 24.46 -13.78 27.92
CA ILE A 454 23.49 -14.88 27.77
C ILE A 454 23.07 -15.31 29.17
N LEU A 455 21.77 -15.36 29.44
CA LEU A 455 21.17 -15.51 30.77
C LEU A 455 20.13 -16.64 30.76
N SER A 456 19.84 -17.22 31.92
CA SER A 456 18.65 -18.08 32.11
C SER A 456 17.37 -17.26 31.94
N CYS A 457 16.39 -17.81 31.21
CA CYS A 457 15.05 -17.22 31.07
C CYS A 457 13.99 -18.31 30.80
N THR A 458 13.86 -19.24 31.75
CA THR A 458 12.87 -20.31 31.73
C THR A 458 11.45 -19.73 31.60
N SER A 459 10.67 -20.25 30.67
CA SER A 459 9.32 -19.79 30.28
C SER A 459 9.21 -18.37 29.72
N CYS A 460 10.29 -17.58 29.61
CA CYS A 460 10.19 -16.19 29.17
C CYS A 460 9.66 -16.01 27.73
N ALA A 461 9.91 -16.98 26.86
CA ALA A 461 9.40 -16.97 25.50
C ALA A 461 7.89 -17.26 25.49
N GLU A 462 7.47 -18.32 26.17
CA GLU A 462 6.06 -18.71 26.37
C GLU A 462 5.24 -17.58 27.01
N ASP A 463 5.76 -16.99 28.10
CA ASP A 463 5.15 -15.87 28.82
C ASP A 463 4.93 -14.64 27.92
N LEU A 464 5.78 -14.40 26.93
CA LEU A 464 5.66 -13.28 26.00
C LEU A 464 4.81 -13.62 24.77
N GLU A 465 4.83 -14.87 24.30
CA GLU A 465 3.95 -15.35 23.23
C GLU A 465 2.48 -15.29 23.66
N GLU A 466 2.15 -15.74 24.88
CA GLU A 466 0.80 -15.66 25.43
C GLU A 466 0.32 -14.21 25.56
N LYS A 467 1.13 -13.33 26.17
CA LYS A 467 0.77 -11.91 26.34
C LYS A 467 0.63 -11.17 25.00
N ALA A 468 1.45 -11.51 24.01
CA ALA A 468 1.33 -10.95 22.65
C ALA A 468 0.04 -11.42 21.96
N ALA A 469 -0.33 -12.70 22.10
CA ALA A 469 -1.58 -13.24 21.57
C ALA A 469 -2.82 -12.63 22.26
N GLU A 470 -2.77 -12.40 23.57
CA GLU A 470 -3.83 -11.66 24.29
C GLU A 470 -3.97 -10.21 23.82
N GLU A 471 -2.86 -9.49 23.63
CA GLU A 471 -2.89 -8.11 23.11
C GLU A 471 -3.44 -8.08 21.67
N GLU A 472 -3.00 -8.98 20.80
CA GLU A 472 -3.49 -9.03 19.43
C GLU A 472 -5.00 -9.35 19.38
N LYS A 473 -5.46 -10.34 20.16
CA LYS A 473 -6.88 -10.69 20.27
C LYS A 473 -7.72 -9.49 20.73
N ARG A 474 -7.28 -8.78 21.78
CA ARG A 474 -7.95 -7.56 22.26
C ARG A 474 -8.00 -6.46 21.21
N ARG A 475 -6.93 -6.30 20.42
CA ARG A 475 -6.87 -5.31 19.34
C ARG A 475 -7.81 -5.66 18.19
N ARG A 476 -7.93 -6.93 17.82
CA ARG A 476 -8.94 -7.41 16.84
C ARG A 476 -10.36 -7.18 17.36
N GLU A 477 -10.64 -7.53 18.62
CA GLU A 477 -11.94 -7.27 19.28
C GLU A 477 -12.28 -5.75 19.35
N GLU A 478 -11.28 -4.88 19.50
CA GLU A 478 -11.49 -3.43 19.44
C GLU A 478 -11.69 -2.91 18.00
N GLU A 479 -10.99 -3.46 17.02
CA GLU A 479 -11.08 -3.11 15.61
C GLU A 479 -12.44 -3.52 15.01
N GLU A 480 -12.87 -4.77 15.25
CA GLU A 480 -14.21 -5.27 14.89
C GLU A 480 -15.33 -4.42 15.51
N ARG A 481 -15.18 -4.01 16.78
CA ARG A 481 -16.12 -3.10 17.43
C ARG A 481 -16.14 -1.71 16.80
N ARG A 482 -15.00 -1.15 16.41
CA ARG A 482 -14.91 0.15 15.73
C ARG A 482 -15.55 0.08 14.34
N GLU A 483 -15.35 -1.00 13.59
CA GLU A 483 -16.03 -1.23 12.32
C GLU A 483 -17.54 -1.37 12.49
N GLN A 484 -18.02 -2.07 13.53
CA GLN A 484 -19.46 -2.13 13.85
C GLN A 484 -20.00 -0.75 14.24
N GLU A 485 -19.34 -0.01 15.14
CA GLU A 485 -19.79 1.32 15.57
C GLU A 485 -19.80 2.32 14.40
N GLU A 486 -18.84 2.25 13.47
CA GLU A 486 -18.88 3.05 12.24
C GLU A 486 -19.99 2.60 11.28
N ARG A 487 -20.21 1.29 11.12
CA ARG A 487 -21.28 0.74 10.28
C ARG A 487 -22.66 1.15 10.80
N GLU A 488 -22.94 0.98 12.09
CA GLU A 488 -24.19 1.42 12.70
C GLU A 488 -24.40 2.94 12.55
N ARG A 489 -23.33 3.73 12.61
CA ARG A 489 -23.40 5.16 12.35
C ARG A 489 -23.76 5.46 10.89
N ARG A 490 -23.14 4.78 9.92
CA ARG A 490 -23.45 4.93 8.49
C ARG A 490 -24.90 4.54 8.18
N GLU A 491 -25.38 3.43 8.73
CA GLU A 491 -26.77 2.97 8.57
C GLU A 491 -27.79 3.98 9.17
N ARG A 492 -27.46 4.62 10.31
CA ARG A 492 -28.28 5.71 10.89
C ARG A 492 -28.25 6.98 10.04
N GLU A 493 -27.08 7.39 9.54
CA GLU A 493 -26.96 8.58 8.66
C GLU A 493 -27.65 8.36 7.30
N GLU A 494 -27.75 7.12 6.81
CA GLU A 494 -28.55 6.76 5.64
C GLU A 494 -30.06 6.78 5.93
N GLU A 495 -30.50 6.25 7.08
CA GLU A 495 -31.90 6.30 7.49
C GLU A 495 -32.39 7.74 7.71
N GLU A 496 -31.58 8.59 8.35
CA GLU A 496 -31.87 10.02 8.56
C GLU A 496 -32.02 10.77 7.23
N ARG A 497 -31.11 10.54 6.27
CA ARG A 497 -31.24 11.09 4.90
C ARG A 497 -32.50 10.59 4.19
N ARG A 498 -32.87 9.32 4.35
CA ARG A 498 -34.08 8.78 3.72
C ARG A 498 -35.35 9.41 4.30
N ARG A 499 -35.39 9.59 5.63
CA ARG A 499 -36.48 10.31 6.33
C ARG A 499 -36.57 11.77 5.91
N GLU A 500 -35.43 12.48 5.78
CA GLU A 500 -35.41 13.84 5.22
C GLU A 500 -35.96 13.89 3.79
N GLN A 501 -35.62 12.93 2.94
CA GLN A 501 -36.14 12.87 1.57
C GLN A 501 -37.65 12.58 1.56
N GLU A 502 -38.11 11.59 2.33
CA GLU A 502 -39.54 11.26 2.48
C GLU A 502 -40.35 12.48 2.98
N GLU A 503 -39.79 13.29 3.90
CA GLU A 503 -40.44 14.52 4.37
C GLU A 503 -40.45 15.65 3.32
N ARG A 504 -39.37 15.80 2.54
CA ARG A 504 -39.32 16.77 1.42
C ARG A 504 -40.32 16.42 0.33
N GLU A 505 -40.33 15.16 -0.13
CA GLU A 505 -41.29 14.67 -1.13
C GLU A 505 -42.74 14.82 -0.65
N ARG A 506 -43.01 14.65 0.65
CA ARG A 506 -44.33 14.93 1.22
C ARG A 506 -44.68 16.42 1.19
N LYS A 507 -43.75 17.30 1.57
CA LYS A 507 -43.96 18.76 1.55
C LYS A 507 -44.20 19.27 0.13
N GLU A 508 -43.44 18.80 -0.84
CA GLU A 508 -43.63 19.14 -2.26
C GLU A 508 -45.02 18.71 -2.78
N ARG A 509 -45.51 17.53 -2.38
CA ARG A 509 -46.87 17.06 -2.71
C ARG A 509 -47.96 17.92 -2.05
N GLU A 510 -47.80 18.26 -0.77
CA GLU A 510 -48.77 19.13 -0.06
C GLU A 510 -48.78 20.56 -0.63
N GLU A 511 -47.65 21.08 -1.10
CA GLU A 511 -47.57 22.37 -1.78
C GLU A 511 -48.18 22.32 -3.20
N GLU A 512 -47.94 21.24 -3.96
CA GLU A 512 -48.57 21.04 -5.27
C GLU A 512 -50.10 20.89 -5.13
N GLU A 513 -50.59 20.15 -4.14
CA GLU A 513 -52.02 19.95 -3.90
C GLU A 513 -52.72 21.27 -3.49
N ARG A 514 -52.11 22.05 -2.59
CA ARG A 514 -52.57 23.41 -2.24
C ARG A 514 -52.61 24.33 -3.46
N ARG A 515 -51.59 24.27 -4.32
CA ARG A 515 -51.53 25.07 -5.54
C ARG A 515 -52.60 24.66 -6.54
N ARG A 516 -52.85 23.36 -6.73
CA ARG A 516 -53.97 22.85 -7.56
C ARG A 516 -55.33 23.29 -7.01
N GLU A 517 -55.53 23.23 -5.69
CA GLU A 517 -56.74 23.78 -5.05
C GLU A 517 -56.90 25.28 -5.31
N GLN A 518 -55.82 26.07 -5.24
CA GLN A 518 -55.86 27.50 -5.50
C GLN A 518 -56.16 27.80 -6.98
N GLU A 519 -55.49 27.13 -7.91
CA GLU A 519 -55.77 27.24 -9.36
C GLU A 519 -57.23 26.85 -9.68
N GLU A 520 -57.81 25.85 -9.00
CA GLU A 520 -59.23 25.49 -9.15
C GLU A 520 -60.18 26.55 -8.54
N ARG A 521 -59.84 27.14 -7.40
CA ARG A 521 -60.62 28.23 -6.76
C ARG A 521 -60.61 29.50 -7.61
N GLU A 522 -59.44 29.93 -8.06
CA GLU A 522 -59.30 31.11 -8.94
C GLU A 522 -60.07 30.92 -10.25
N ARG A 523 -60.03 29.71 -10.83
CA ARG A 523 -60.85 29.38 -12.00
C ARG A 523 -62.36 29.41 -11.71
N LYS A 524 -62.81 28.91 -10.56
CA LYS A 524 -64.23 28.98 -10.15
C LYS A 524 -64.69 30.42 -9.94
N GLU A 525 -63.88 31.24 -9.29
CA GLU A 525 -64.16 32.68 -9.14
C GLU A 525 -64.18 33.41 -10.49
N GLU A 526 -63.30 33.05 -11.44
CA GLU A 526 -63.37 33.62 -12.79
C GLU A 526 -64.63 33.16 -13.55
N GLU A 527 -64.97 31.87 -13.54
CA GLU A 527 -66.20 31.37 -14.17
C GLU A 527 -67.46 32.03 -13.57
N GLU A 528 -67.52 32.20 -12.24
CA GLU A 528 -68.63 32.93 -11.60
C GLU A 528 -68.63 34.42 -11.98
N ARG A 529 -67.46 35.06 -12.03
CA ARG A 529 -67.31 36.47 -12.43
C ARG A 529 -67.61 36.70 -13.92
N GLN A 530 -67.46 35.68 -14.77
CA GLN A 530 -67.94 35.72 -16.16
C GLN A 530 -69.47 35.61 -16.20
N ARG A 531 -70.07 34.63 -15.50
CA ARG A 531 -71.55 34.50 -15.40
C ARG A 531 -72.22 35.78 -14.89
N ARG A 532 -71.72 36.37 -13.80
CA ARG A 532 -72.25 37.64 -13.25
C ARG A 532 -72.21 38.79 -14.27
N LYS A 533 -71.16 38.88 -15.11
CA LYS A 533 -71.06 39.87 -16.21
C LYS A 533 -72.04 39.58 -17.35
N GLU A 534 -72.31 38.31 -17.61
CA GLU A 534 -73.26 37.86 -18.65
C GLU A 534 -74.71 38.13 -18.21
N GLU A 535 -75.06 37.84 -16.97
CA GLU A 535 -76.32 38.24 -16.33
C GLU A 535 -76.50 39.76 -16.30
N GLU A 536 -75.46 40.52 -15.96
CA GLU A 536 -75.50 41.99 -15.98
C GLU A 536 -75.73 42.56 -17.39
N ARG A 537 -75.14 41.93 -18.42
CA ARG A 537 -75.37 42.27 -19.83
C ARG A 537 -76.78 41.94 -20.26
N ALA A 538 -77.25 40.71 -20.02
CA ALA A 538 -78.60 40.28 -20.35
C ALA A 538 -79.66 41.16 -19.68
N ARG A 539 -79.46 41.53 -18.41
CA ARG A 539 -80.35 42.47 -17.69
C ARG A 539 -80.34 43.87 -18.31
N LYS A 540 -79.18 44.40 -18.70
CA LYS A 540 -79.07 45.71 -19.38
C LYS A 540 -79.69 45.69 -20.77
N GLU A 541 -79.63 44.56 -21.47
CA GLU A 541 -80.26 44.36 -22.77
C GLU A 541 -81.78 44.26 -22.65
N GLN A 542 -82.29 43.50 -21.66
CA GLN A 542 -83.72 43.48 -21.30
C GLN A 542 -84.24 44.87 -20.88
N GLU A 543 -83.54 45.61 -20.02
CA GLU A 543 -83.96 46.97 -19.61
C GLU A 543 -83.98 47.93 -20.82
N LYS A 544 -83.00 47.81 -21.72
CA LYS A 544 -82.94 48.59 -22.97
C LYS A 544 -84.05 48.19 -23.96
N GLN A 545 -84.46 46.93 -23.98
CA GLN A 545 -85.58 46.46 -24.78
C GLN A 545 -86.92 46.93 -24.20
N GLN A 546 -87.12 46.82 -22.88
CA GLN A 546 -88.30 47.36 -22.20
C GLN A 546 -88.47 48.87 -22.43
N ARG A 547 -87.38 49.65 -22.31
CA ARG A 547 -87.39 51.09 -22.63
C ARG A 547 -87.78 51.38 -24.09
N ARG A 548 -87.38 50.52 -25.04
CA ARG A 548 -87.78 50.65 -26.45
C ARG A 548 -89.25 50.30 -26.68
N GLU A 549 -89.74 49.24 -26.03
CA GLU A 549 -91.15 48.85 -26.08
C GLU A 549 -92.04 49.92 -25.42
N GLU A 550 -91.58 50.56 -24.35
CA GLU A 550 -92.22 51.70 -23.68
C GLU A 550 -92.20 52.97 -24.55
N GLU A 551 -91.06 53.30 -25.17
CA GLU A 551 -90.90 54.44 -26.09
C GLU A 551 -91.72 54.28 -27.38
N GLU A 552 -91.81 53.05 -27.92
CA GLU A 552 -92.67 52.74 -29.06
C GLU A 552 -94.15 52.78 -28.68
N ARG A 553 -94.51 52.33 -27.47
CA ARG A 553 -95.89 52.42 -26.96
C ARG A 553 -96.31 53.86 -26.70
N ALA A 554 -95.43 54.69 -26.16
CA ALA A 554 -95.65 56.13 -26.00
C ALA A 554 -95.87 56.81 -27.35
N ARG A 555 -95.05 56.50 -28.37
CA ARG A 555 -95.25 56.98 -29.75
C ARG A 555 -96.59 56.55 -30.35
N ARG A 556 -97.02 55.30 -30.10
CA ARG A 556 -98.33 54.80 -30.57
C ARG A 556 -99.49 55.52 -29.87
N GLU A 557 -99.41 55.76 -28.56
CA GLU A 557 -100.38 56.58 -27.84
C GLU A 557 -100.36 58.05 -28.29
N GLU A 558 -99.21 58.59 -28.70
CA GLU A 558 -99.09 59.94 -29.23
C GLU A 558 -99.71 60.06 -30.64
N GLU A 559 -99.44 59.10 -31.54
CA GLU A 559 -100.15 59.00 -32.84
C GLU A 559 -101.66 58.79 -32.66
N GLU A 560 -102.10 57.99 -31.68
CA GLU A 560 -103.52 57.71 -31.44
C GLU A 560 -104.24 58.96 -30.88
N ARG A 561 -103.58 59.72 -29.99
CA ARG A 561 -104.08 61.03 -29.52
C ARG A 561 -104.12 62.07 -30.64
N GLN A 562 -103.10 62.13 -31.49
CA GLN A 562 -103.10 63.03 -32.66
C GLN A 562 -104.22 62.67 -33.64
N ARG A 563 -104.54 61.38 -33.83
CA ARG A 563 -105.68 60.94 -34.63
C ARG A 563 -107.03 61.29 -33.98
N GLU A 564 -107.20 61.10 -32.67
CA GLU A 564 -108.40 61.56 -31.97
C GLU A 564 -108.58 63.09 -32.07
N GLU A 565 -107.48 63.86 -31.97
CA GLU A 565 -107.51 65.32 -32.07
C GLU A 565 -107.81 65.79 -33.50
N GLU A 566 -107.26 65.13 -34.52
CA GLU A 566 -107.59 65.40 -35.93
C GLU A 566 -109.03 65.00 -36.27
N GLU A 567 -109.54 63.88 -35.75
CA GLU A 567 -110.92 63.42 -35.96
C GLU A 567 -111.93 64.34 -35.26
N ARG A 568 -111.64 64.79 -34.03
CA ARG A 568 -112.45 65.81 -33.33
C ARG A 568 -112.40 67.17 -34.02
N ALA A 569 -111.25 67.57 -34.56
CA ALA A 569 -111.13 68.79 -35.36
C ALA A 569 -111.97 68.71 -36.63
N ARG A 570 -112.04 67.55 -37.29
CA ARG A 570 -112.90 67.31 -38.46
C ARG A 570 -114.39 67.33 -38.11
N GLU A 571 -114.82 66.67 -37.03
CA GLU A 571 -116.22 66.74 -36.55
C GLU A 571 -116.63 68.17 -36.14
N GLU A 572 -115.72 68.95 -35.53
CA GLU A 572 -116.00 70.33 -35.15
C GLU A 572 -115.96 71.29 -36.35
N GLU A 573 -115.08 71.09 -37.34
CA GLU A 573 -115.08 71.90 -38.56
C GLU A 573 -116.36 71.67 -39.40
N GLU A 574 -116.82 70.42 -39.53
CA GLU A 574 -118.05 70.13 -40.29
C GLU A 574 -119.30 70.75 -39.61
N ARG A 575 -119.31 70.85 -38.27
CA ARG A 575 -120.36 71.56 -37.51
C ARG A 575 -120.25 73.07 -37.52
N ARG A 576 -119.05 73.65 -37.73
CA ARG A 576 -118.82 75.11 -37.71
C ARG A 576 -118.97 75.79 -39.06
N ARG A 577 -119.32 75.07 -40.13
CA ARG A 577 -119.49 75.63 -41.49
C ARG A 577 -120.91 76.12 -41.83
N GLU A 578 -121.91 75.95 -40.96
CA GLU A 578 -123.27 76.51 -41.17
C GLU A 578 -123.52 77.89 -40.50
N GLU A 579 -122.77 78.29 -39.45
CA GLU A 579 -122.98 79.58 -38.77
C GLU A 579 -121.69 80.33 -38.38
N GLY A 580 -121.71 81.67 -38.51
CA GLY A 580 -120.89 82.57 -37.69
C GLY A 580 -119.44 82.82 -38.13
N GLY A 581 -119.23 83.63 -39.19
CA GLY A 581 -117.90 84.11 -39.57
C GLY A 581 -117.32 85.18 -38.63
N GLY A 582 -116.05 85.60 -38.83
CA GLY A 582 -115.49 86.65 -37.95
C GLY A 582 -114.02 87.08 -38.04
N GLY A 583 -113.23 86.69 -39.05
CA GLY A 583 -111.95 87.34 -39.41
C GLY A 583 -110.75 87.19 -38.44
N ARG A 584 -109.54 87.37 -38.99
CA ARG A 584 -108.28 87.67 -38.29
C ARG A 584 -107.18 88.01 -39.30
N GLY A 585 -106.38 89.03 -38.97
CA GLY A 585 -104.95 89.05 -39.28
C GLY A 585 -104.17 88.55 -38.05
N ASP A 586 -102.83 88.58 -38.00
CA ASP A 586 -101.82 89.05 -38.97
C ASP A 586 -100.50 88.27 -38.74
N GLU A 587 -99.54 88.43 -39.65
CA GLU A 587 -98.08 88.16 -39.45
C GLU A 587 -97.65 86.67 -39.24
N PRO A 588 -96.34 86.31 -39.31
CA PRO A 588 -95.14 87.17 -39.41
C PRO A 588 -94.24 86.94 -40.65
N GLU A 589 -93.20 87.76 -40.75
CA GLU A 589 -92.10 87.65 -41.73
C GLU A 589 -91.01 86.62 -41.31
N ARG A 590 -90.03 86.43 -42.22
CA ARG A 590 -88.76 85.69 -42.02
C ARG A 590 -87.69 86.65 -41.43
N GLU A 591 -86.37 86.46 -41.35
CA GLU A 591 -85.31 85.69 -42.06
C GLU A 591 -84.16 85.33 -41.05
N GLU A 592 -83.51 84.17 -41.13
CA GLU A 592 -82.11 83.92 -41.62
C GLU A 592 -80.96 84.36 -40.64
N GLU A 593 -79.71 83.91 -40.73
CA GLU A 593 -79.09 82.83 -41.55
C GLU A 593 -78.84 81.55 -40.69
N GLU A 594 -77.67 80.97 -40.34
CA GLU A 594 -76.23 81.13 -40.65
C GLU A 594 -75.55 79.73 -40.60
N GLU A 595 -74.57 79.43 -41.47
CA GLU A 595 -73.87 78.12 -41.50
C GLU A 595 -72.69 77.97 -40.50
N GLY A 596 -72.22 76.73 -40.29
CA GLY A 596 -70.77 76.46 -40.36
C GLY A 596 -70.08 75.66 -39.23
N GLY A 597 -69.01 74.94 -39.60
CA GLY A 597 -67.89 74.63 -38.69
C GLY A 597 -67.66 73.15 -38.29
N ASP A 598 -66.91 72.41 -39.13
CA ASP A 598 -66.30 71.10 -38.81
C ASP A 598 -65.07 71.25 -37.85
N VAL A 599 -64.39 70.12 -37.56
CA VAL A 599 -63.01 69.95 -37.03
C VAL A 599 -62.85 69.65 -35.52
N ARG A 600 -62.28 68.46 -35.22
CA ARG A 600 -61.61 68.13 -33.94
C ARG A 600 -60.16 68.66 -33.93
N PRO A 601 -59.57 69.00 -32.76
CA PRO A 601 -58.54 68.08 -32.22
C PRO A 601 -58.35 68.03 -30.69
N TYR A 602 -57.55 67.04 -30.27
CA TYR A 602 -57.04 66.79 -28.91
C TYR A 602 -56.26 67.94 -28.23
N ARG A 603 -56.36 68.00 -26.88
CA ARG A 603 -55.25 68.02 -25.88
C ARG A 603 -55.85 68.13 -24.46
N LEU A 604 -55.21 67.85 -23.33
CA LEU A 604 -53.85 67.38 -22.90
C LEU A 604 -54.10 66.37 -21.73
N SER A 605 -53.23 65.55 -21.14
CA SER A 605 -51.76 65.37 -21.06
C SER A 605 -51.50 63.89 -20.60
N LYS A 606 -50.31 63.32 -20.32
CA LYS A 606 -48.95 63.81 -20.04
C LYS A 606 -47.86 62.93 -20.69
N GLU A 607 -46.63 63.44 -20.66
CA GLU A 607 -45.34 62.79 -20.92
C GLU A 607 -44.80 62.07 -19.65
N LEU A 608 -43.82 61.14 -19.65
CA LEU A 608 -43.03 60.44 -20.69
C LEU A 608 -42.61 59.03 -20.12
N LYS A 609 -41.43 58.36 -20.24
CA LYS A 609 -40.06 58.66 -20.74
C LYS A 609 -39.26 57.38 -21.12
N ASN A 610 -37.99 57.57 -21.50
CA ASN A 610 -36.98 56.61 -21.97
C ASN A 610 -36.11 56.04 -20.80
N ARG A 611 -35.17 55.07 -20.90
CA ARG A 611 -34.82 53.91 -21.81
C ARG A 611 -33.60 53.16 -21.21
N TYR A 612 -33.38 51.89 -21.61
CA TYR A 612 -32.09 51.16 -21.80
C TYR A 612 -30.86 51.42 -20.88
N ARG A 613 -30.33 50.34 -20.28
CA ARG A 613 -28.93 49.80 -20.40
C ARG A 613 -28.89 48.42 -19.69
N VAL A 614 -28.29 47.33 -20.21
CA VAL A 614 -26.87 47.00 -20.51
C VAL A 614 -25.98 46.84 -19.26
N GLY A 615 -25.68 45.59 -18.91
CA GLY A 615 -24.33 45.01 -19.07
C GLY A 615 -23.27 45.19 -17.96
N THR A 616 -22.80 44.03 -17.46
CA THR A 616 -21.40 43.67 -17.10
C THR A 616 -20.68 44.23 -15.85
N PHE A 617 -20.15 43.25 -15.08
CA PHE A 617 -18.81 43.15 -14.47
C PHE A 617 -18.50 43.60 -13.00
N ARG A 618 -18.39 42.55 -12.15
CA ARG A 618 -17.19 42.09 -11.41
C ARG A 618 -16.82 42.61 -10.00
N SER A 619 -16.40 41.62 -9.18
CA SER A 619 -15.39 41.62 -8.09
C SER A 619 -15.61 42.46 -6.82
N GLY A 620 -15.78 41.73 -5.72
CA GLY A 620 -15.22 41.97 -4.39
C GLY A 620 -14.69 40.63 -3.87
#